data_AF-A0A6B3F0L3-F1
#
_entry.id   AF-A0A6B3F0L3-F1
#
_cell.length_a   1.000
_cell.length_b   1.000
_cell.length_c   1.000
_cell.angle_alpha   90.00
_cell.angle_beta   90.00
_cell.angle_gamma   90.00
#
_symmetry.space_group_name_H-M   'P 1'
#
loop_
_entity.id
_entity.type
_entity.pdbx_description
1 polymer ?
#
loop_
_entity_poly.entity_id
_entity_poly.type
_entity_poly.pdbx_seq_one_letter_code
_entity_poly.pdbx_strand_id
1 'polypeptide(L)' 'SSIGSDWTESINKSAIVDGKQYAAPWYVANRVVLYNKKIWKDAGITDTPKTRDEFYKDLQQIGKKTKAEPIYLPG' A
#
# COMPACT_ATOMS: atom_id res chain seq x y z
N SER A 1 -5.84 17.32 -28.52
CA SER A 1 -5.48 15.89 -28.54
C SER A 1 -6.35 15.18 -27.52
N SER A 2 -7.07 14.13 -27.90
CA SER A 2 -7.94 13.32 -27.03
C SER A 2 -7.20 12.16 -26.33
N ILE A 3 -5.89 12.02 -26.57
CA ILE A 3 -5.10 10.93 -26.01
C ILE A 3 -5.01 11.14 -24.49
N GLY A 4 -5.46 10.13 -23.75
CA GLY A 4 -5.38 10.08 -22.29
C GLY A 4 -6.56 10.65 -21.50
N SER A 5 -7.66 11.05 -22.18
CA SER A 5 -8.90 11.46 -21.51
C SER A 5 -9.56 10.34 -20.69
N ASP A 6 -9.29 9.09 -21.06
CA ASP A 6 -9.91 7.90 -20.44
C ASP A 6 -9.09 7.36 -19.26
N TRP A 7 -7.95 7.97 -18.95
CA TRP A 7 -7.08 7.55 -17.85
C TRP A 7 -7.29 8.43 -16.61
N THR A 8 -7.20 7.81 -15.42
CA THR A 8 -7.22 8.58 -14.17
C THR A 8 -6.02 9.54 -14.12
N GLU A 9 -6.21 10.71 -13.49
CA GLU A 9 -5.16 11.72 -13.36
C GLU A 9 -3.87 11.13 -12.73
N SER A 10 -4.03 10.32 -11.68
CA SER A 10 -2.91 9.71 -10.96
C SER A 10 -2.04 8.82 -11.84
N ILE A 11 -2.61 8.21 -12.88
CA ILE A 11 -1.90 7.31 -13.79
C ILE A 11 -1.35 8.08 -15.01
N ASN A 12 -2.03 9.14 -15.46
CA ASN A 12 -1.61 9.86 -16.67
C ASN A 12 -0.57 10.95 -16.42
N LYS A 13 -0.56 11.56 -15.23
CA LYS A 13 0.26 12.75 -14.95
C LYS A 13 1.76 12.57 -15.21
N SER A 14 2.31 11.38 -14.99
CA SER A 14 3.73 11.08 -15.25
C SER A 14 4.08 11.00 -16.74
N ALA A 15 3.09 10.87 -17.62
CA ALA A 15 3.27 10.74 -19.07
C ALA A 15 3.05 12.08 -19.82
N ILE A 16 2.74 13.16 -19.10
CA ILE A 16 2.55 14.50 -19.63
C ILE A 16 3.76 15.38 -19.29
N VAL A 17 4.33 16.04 -20.29
CA VAL A 17 5.40 17.03 -20.14
C VAL A 17 4.98 18.29 -20.88
N ASP A 18 5.06 19.47 -20.25
CA ASP A 18 4.64 20.76 -20.81
C ASP A 18 3.25 20.73 -21.47
N GLY A 19 2.30 20.02 -20.85
CA GLY A 19 0.93 19.89 -21.32
C GLY A 19 0.73 18.98 -22.55
N LYS A 20 1.78 18.26 -22.98
CA LYS A 20 1.73 17.33 -24.11
C LYS A 20 1.89 15.89 -23.64
N GLN A 21 1.17 14.96 -24.29
CA GLN A 21 1.27 13.53 -24.02
C GLN A 21 2.51 12.94 -24.72
N TYR A 22 3.45 12.39 -23.94
CA TYR A 22 4.70 11.79 -24.46
C TYR A 22 4.77 10.27 -24.32
N ALA A 23 3.96 9.68 -23.45
CA ALA A 23 3.90 8.24 -23.26
C ALA A 23 2.47 7.77 -23.04
N ALA A 24 2.22 6.46 -23.16
CA ALA A 24 0.97 5.84 -22.71
C ALA A 24 1.27 4.98 -21.48
N PRO A 25 0.55 5.15 -20.36
CA PRO A 25 0.67 4.25 -19.22
C PRO A 25 0.31 2.81 -19.61
N TRP A 26 1.18 1.84 -19.28
CA TRP A 26 0.96 0.42 -19.63
C TRP A 26 0.60 -0.43 -18.41
N TYR A 27 1.41 -0.36 -17.35
CA TYR A 27 1.20 -1.10 -16.10
C TYR A 27 1.36 -0.16 -14.89
N VAL A 28 0.52 -0.36 -13.89
CA VAL A 28 0.49 0.44 -12.66
C VAL A 28 0.52 -0.48 -11.46
N ALA A 29 1.40 -0.20 -10.51
CA ALA A 29 1.48 -0.91 -9.24
C ALA A 29 1.44 0.09 -8.07
N ASN A 30 0.79 -0.31 -6.99
CA ASN A 30 0.74 0.44 -5.74
C ASN A 30 1.34 -0.42 -4.62
N ARG A 31 1.88 0.23 -3.59
CA ARG A 31 2.29 -0.47 -2.37
C ARG A 31 1.06 -0.81 -1.53
N VAL A 32 1.00 -2.05 -1.08
CA VAL A 32 -0.03 -2.54 -0.14
C VAL A 32 0.65 -3.29 1.00
N VAL A 33 -0.01 -3.33 2.15
CA VAL A 33 0.43 -4.15 3.28
C VAL A 33 -0.33 -5.48 3.21
N LEU A 34 0.42 -6.58 3.12
CA LEU A 34 -0.11 -7.93 3.27
C LEU A 34 0.04 -8.35 4.73
N TYR A 35 -0.96 -9.05 5.27
CA TYR A 35 -0.93 -9.49 6.65
C TYR A 35 -1.40 -10.93 6.81
N ASN A 36 -0.81 -11.64 7.78
CA ASN A 36 -1.21 -12.99 8.14
C ASN A 36 -2.32 -12.94 9.19
N LYS A 37 -3.55 -13.28 8.77
CA LYS A 37 -4.75 -13.27 9.62
C LYS A 37 -4.60 -14.12 10.89
N LYS A 38 -3.84 -15.23 10.84
CA LYS A 38 -3.59 -16.06 12.02
C LYS A 38 -2.74 -15.33 13.05
N ILE A 39 -1.65 -14.68 12.62
CA ILE A 39 -0.77 -13.91 13.50
C ILE A 39 -1.55 -12.75 14.15
N TRP A 40 -2.40 -12.07 13.39
CA TRP A 40 -3.25 -11.00 13.91
C TRP A 40 -4.23 -11.50 14.96
N LYS A 41 -4.90 -12.62 14.70
CA LYS A 41 -5.78 -13.26 15.68
C LYS A 41 -5.01 -13.66 16.95
N ASP A 42 -3.85 -14.29 16.82
CA ASP A 42 -3.01 -14.71 17.95
C ASP A 42 -2.50 -13.49 18.75
N ALA A 43 -2.31 -12.34 18.09
CA ALA A 43 -2.00 -11.05 18.73
C ALA A 43 -3.24 -10.32 19.30
N GLY A 44 -4.46 -10.80 19.05
CA GLY A 44 -5.70 -10.17 19.50
C GLY A 44 -6.12 -8.93 18.72
N ILE A 45 -5.68 -8.79 17.47
CA ILE A 45 -6.05 -7.69 16.56
C ILE A 45 -7.27 -8.12 15.75
N THR A 46 -8.38 -7.37 15.86
CA THR A 46 -9.66 -7.70 15.19
C THR A 46 -9.92 -6.88 13.93
N ASP A 47 -9.33 -5.69 13.82
CA ASP A 47 -9.60 -4.71 12.76
C ASP A 47 -8.32 -4.21 12.11
N THR A 48 -8.45 -3.66 10.90
CA THR A 48 -7.30 -3.10 10.16
C THR A 48 -7.03 -1.66 10.58
N PRO A 49 -5.76 -1.29 10.82
CA PRO A 49 -5.40 0.06 11.22
C PRO A 49 -5.71 1.05 10.10
N LYS A 50 -6.23 2.20 10.47
CA LYS A 50 -6.55 3.34 9.59
C LYS A 50 -5.53 4.45 9.72
N THR A 51 -4.74 4.44 10.80
CA THR A 51 -3.65 5.39 11.03
C THR A 51 -2.32 4.68 11.22
N ARG A 52 -1.23 5.43 11.04
CA ARG A 52 0.12 4.92 11.26
C ARG A 52 0.37 4.53 12.72
N ASP A 53 -0.23 5.26 13.66
CA ASP A 53 -0.09 4.98 15.10
C ASP A 53 -0.82 3.69 15.49
N GLU A 54 -2.00 3.43 14.91
CA GLU A 54 -2.68 2.14 15.06
C GLU A 54 -1.83 1.01 14.48
N PHE A 55 -1.26 1.20 13.30
CA PHE A 55 -0.38 0.20 12.70
C PHE A 55 0.82 -0.11 13.60
N TYR A 56 1.47 0.89 14.19
CA TYR A 56 2.57 0.65 15.14
C TYR A 56 2.11 -0.07 16.41
N LYS A 57 0.93 0.24 16.93
CA LYS A 57 0.35 -0.48 18.08
C LYS A 57 0.13 -1.95 17.75
N ASP A 58 -0.39 -2.25 16.56
CA ASP A 58 -0.60 -3.61 16.09
C ASP A 58 0.73 -4.38 15.97
N LEU A 59 1.75 -3.76 15.38
CA LEU A 59 3.10 -4.35 15.31
C LEU A 59 3.66 -4.65 16.72
N GLN A 60 3.48 -3.73 17.68
CA GLN A 60 3.87 -3.98 19.07
C GLN A 60 3.10 -5.13 19.71
N GLN A 61 1.79 -5.29 19.42
CA GLN A 61 1.01 -6.43 19.91
C GLN A 61 1.53 -7.74 19.34
N ILE A 62 1.84 -7.78 18.04
CA ILE A 62 2.41 -8.97 17.38
C ILE A 62 3.72 -9.37 18.05
N GLY A 63 4.64 -8.42 18.27
CA GLY A 63 5.93 -8.71 18.90
C GLY A 63 5.83 -9.15 20.37
N LYS A 64 4.81 -8.68 21.11
CA LYS A 64 4.59 -9.06 22.51
C LYS A 64 3.88 -10.40 22.69
N LYS A 65 2.94 -10.73 21.80
CA LYS A 65 2.01 -11.85 21.97
C LYS A 65 2.29 -13.04 21.07
N THR A 66 3.19 -12.90 20.10
CA THR A 66 3.51 -13.96 19.13
C THR A 66 5.02 -14.15 19.02
N LYS A 67 5.44 -15.18 18.27
CA LYS A 67 6.84 -15.41 17.91
C LYS A 67 7.21 -14.82 16.54
N ALA A 68 6.29 -14.12 15.89
CA ALA A 68 6.50 -13.57 14.56
C ALA A 68 7.31 -12.27 14.62
N GLU A 69 8.15 -12.03 13.62
CA GLU A 69 8.67 -10.69 13.35
C GLU A 69 7.49 -9.80 12.93
N PRO A 70 7.26 -8.66 13.59
CA PRO A 70 6.06 -7.85 13.33
C PRO A 70 5.96 -7.31 11.92
N ILE A 71 7.09 -6.97 11.29
CA ILE A 71 7.12 -6.38 9.95
C ILE A 71 8.31 -6.89 9.14
N TYR A 72 8.05 -7.18 7.87
CA TYR A 72 9.08 -7.42 6.88
C TYR A 72 8.90 -6.42 5.73
N LEU A 73 9.99 -5.75 5.35
CA LEU A 73 10.04 -4.88 4.18
C LEU A 73 11.08 -5.47 3.23
N PRO A 74 10.68 -6.04 2.08
CA PRO A 74 11.64 -6.53 1.10
C PRO A 74 12.40 -5.35 0.48
N GLY A 75 13.70 -5.56 0.35
CA GLY A 75 14.68 -4.64 -0.22
C GLY A 75 16.06 -5.26 -0.13
#